data_AF-A0AAW0SG13-F1
#
_entry.id   AF-A0AAW0SG13-F1
#
_cell.length_a   1.000
_cell.length_b   1.000
_cell.length_c   1.000
_cell.angle_alpha   90.00
_cell.angle_beta   90.00
_cell.angle_gamma   90.00
#
_symmetry.space_group_name_H-M   'P 1'
#
loop_
_entity.id
_entity.type
_entity.pdbx_description
1 polymer ?
#
loop_
_entity_poly.entity_id
_entity_poly.type
_entity_poly.pdbx_seq_one_letter_code
_entity_poly.pdbx_strand_id
1 'polypeptide(L)'
;LSSAPLQAHTKRAAPRALRTQCCVASSTSSDDDSNSSDEDSNSTDEDKDVLCSNAGAASQPLLGLMEVVNLQQFDGSWKLKDAAHLTAVPLDGLSAANPAKGEAAWATALVLVLLERKFGEQREEWELLATKGRAFLVGCGEQPEEMLAKARLTLDSHSHFTISRHVASKDQKMLPCIQRHVKSHHQLPQLCRQKQKPGSGYRHQPPPPRPQKPKHRST
;
A
#
# COMPACT_ATOMS: atom_id res chain seq x y z
N LEU A 1 51.53 32.10 -40.85
CA LEU A 1 51.07 31.18 -39.79
C LEU A 1 49.86 31.82 -39.12
N SER A 2 48.66 31.53 -39.66
CA SER A 2 47.39 32.11 -39.22
C SER A 2 46.50 30.94 -38.78
N SER A 3 46.21 30.86 -37.49
CA SER A 3 45.44 29.77 -36.88
C SER A 3 44.07 30.28 -36.48
N ALA A 4 43.02 29.69 -37.04
CA ALA A 4 41.65 29.81 -36.58
C ALA A 4 41.10 28.41 -36.29
N PRO A 5 40.39 28.20 -35.16
CA PRO A 5 39.54 27.03 -34.99
C PRO A 5 38.06 27.44 -35.06
N LEU A 6 37.33 26.87 -36.03
CA LEU A 6 35.87 26.95 -36.13
C LEU A 6 35.22 25.72 -35.47
N GLN A 7 33.98 25.95 -35.03
CA GLN A 7 33.30 25.29 -33.92
C GLN A 7 32.72 23.91 -34.22
N ALA A 8 32.66 23.11 -33.15
CA ALA A 8 31.94 21.86 -33.04
C ALA A 8 30.41 22.06 -33.04
N HIS A 9 29.69 21.16 -33.72
CA HIS A 9 28.23 21.04 -33.64
C HIS A 9 27.86 19.56 -33.52
N THR A 10 27.68 19.11 -32.28
CA THR A 10 27.07 17.81 -31.95
C THR A 10 25.56 17.93 -32.06
N LYS A 11 24.99 17.41 -33.15
CA LYS A 11 23.54 17.36 -33.38
C LYS A 11 22.96 16.21 -32.55
N ARG A 12 22.24 16.56 -31.48
CA ARG A 12 21.53 15.64 -30.58
C ARG A 12 20.33 15.03 -31.32
N ALA A 13 20.38 13.72 -31.57
CA ALA A 13 19.27 12.94 -32.08
C ALA A 13 18.24 12.69 -30.98
N ALA A 14 16.96 12.95 -31.27
CA ALA A 14 15.82 12.59 -30.44
C ALA A 14 15.25 11.24 -30.92
N PRO A 15 14.91 10.29 -30.03
CA PRO A 15 14.19 9.08 -30.43
C PRO A 15 12.71 9.40 -30.65
N ARG A 16 12.22 9.21 -31.88
CA ARG A 16 10.79 9.20 -32.20
C ARG A 16 10.18 7.89 -31.69
N ALA A 17 9.11 8.04 -30.92
CA ALA A 17 8.27 6.96 -30.44
C ALA A 17 7.74 6.10 -31.60
N LEU A 18 7.98 4.80 -31.51
CA LEU A 18 7.32 3.79 -32.33
C LEU A 18 5.91 3.58 -31.77
N ARG A 19 4.91 4.10 -32.50
CA ARG A 19 3.51 3.69 -32.35
C ARG A 19 3.38 2.31 -32.99
N THR A 20 3.39 1.26 -32.16
CA THR A 20 2.93 -0.07 -32.57
C THR A 20 1.45 -0.16 -32.23
N GLN A 21 0.60 0.00 -33.24
CA GLN A 21 -0.81 -0.37 -33.14
C GLN A 21 -1.06 -1.45 -34.18
N CYS A 22 -1.02 -2.70 -33.73
CA CYS A 22 -1.39 -3.86 -34.53
C CYS A 22 -2.88 -3.82 -34.83
N CYS A 23 -3.20 -3.91 -36.11
CA CYS A 23 -4.48 -4.33 -36.61
C CYS A 23 -4.63 -5.84 -36.37
N VAL A 24 -5.73 -6.27 -35.75
CA VAL A 24 -6.33 -7.58 -36.05
C VAL A 24 -7.83 -7.39 -36.14
N ALA A 25 -8.31 -7.37 -37.39
CA ALA A 25 -9.66 -7.76 -37.71
C ALA A 25 -9.77 -9.27 -37.51
N SER A 26 -10.83 -9.73 -36.84
CA SER A 26 -11.36 -11.08 -37.04
C SER A 26 -12.84 -11.05 -36.69
N SER A 27 -13.62 -11.28 -37.73
CA SER A 27 -15.05 -11.47 -37.76
C SER A 27 -15.46 -12.63 -36.84
N THR A 28 -16.56 -12.47 -36.10
CA THR A 28 -17.25 -13.60 -35.47
C THR A 28 -18.66 -13.64 -36.02
N SER A 29 -18.84 -14.46 -37.06
CA SER A 29 -20.13 -15.02 -37.48
C SER A 29 -20.23 -16.42 -36.89
N SER A 30 -21.23 -16.67 -36.06
CA SER A 30 -21.74 -18.01 -35.79
C SER A 30 -23.06 -17.88 -35.03
N ASP A 31 -24.11 -18.27 -35.75
CA ASP A 31 -25.50 -18.45 -35.36
C ASP A 31 -25.72 -19.72 -34.51
N ASP A 32 -26.96 -19.87 -34.00
CA ASP A 32 -27.58 -21.02 -33.29
C ASP A 32 -27.17 -21.19 -31.80
N ASP A 33 -28.06 -21.41 -30.81
CA ASP A 33 -29.23 -22.28 -30.75
C ASP A 33 -30.38 -21.73 -29.88
N SER A 34 -31.59 -22.11 -30.26
CA SER A 34 -32.83 -21.94 -29.50
C SER A 34 -32.89 -22.88 -28.29
N ASN A 35 -33.35 -22.40 -27.14
CA ASN A 35 -34.03 -23.28 -26.18
C ASN A 35 -35.19 -22.55 -25.49
N SER A 36 -36.39 -22.96 -25.87
CA SER A 36 -37.67 -22.68 -25.22
C SER A 36 -38.02 -23.91 -24.40
N SER A 37 -38.39 -23.72 -23.13
CA SER A 37 -39.26 -24.62 -22.38
C SER A 37 -39.72 -23.91 -21.09
N ASP A 38 -40.97 -23.50 -21.11
CA ASP A 38 -41.76 -23.08 -19.96
C ASP A 38 -42.12 -24.30 -19.10
N GLU A 39 -41.91 -24.24 -17.78
CA GLU A 39 -42.51 -25.18 -16.83
C GLU A 39 -42.96 -24.38 -15.59
N ASP A 40 -44.26 -24.14 -15.52
CA ASP A 40 -45.01 -23.73 -14.32
C ASP A 40 -45.05 -24.89 -13.30
N SER A 41 -44.79 -24.62 -12.01
CA SER A 41 -45.29 -25.44 -10.91
C SER A 41 -45.25 -24.71 -9.55
N ASN A 42 -46.37 -24.05 -9.28
CA ASN A 42 -47.19 -24.05 -8.07
C ASN A 42 -46.58 -24.28 -6.65
N SER A 43 -46.86 -23.29 -5.79
CA SER A 43 -47.24 -23.32 -4.35
C SER A 43 -46.97 -24.57 -3.50
N THR A 44 -46.28 -24.34 -2.38
CA THR A 44 -46.84 -24.64 -1.05
C THR A 44 -46.36 -23.60 -0.02
N ASP A 45 -47.31 -23.01 0.67
CA ASP A 45 -47.18 -22.02 1.73
C ASP A 45 -46.71 -22.61 3.08
N GLU A 46 -46.07 -21.73 3.86
CA GLU A 46 -45.90 -21.65 5.34
C GLU A 46 -45.16 -22.83 6.03
N ASP A 47 -44.11 -22.63 6.83
CA ASP A 47 -44.10 -21.84 8.07
C ASP A 47 -42.69 -21.94 8.72
N LYS A 48 -42.27 -20.88 9.44
CA LYS A 48 -41.27 -20.87 10.56
C LYS A 48 -39.78 -20.99 10.14
N ASP A 49 -38.89 -20.04 10.43
CA ASP A 49 -38.72 -19.29 11.67
C ASP A 49 -38.21 -17.85 11.44
N VAL A 50 -38.91 -16.90 12.04
CA VAL A 50 -38.39 -15.57 12.37
C VAL A 50 -37.80 -15.66 13.78
N LEU A 51 -36.53 -15.31 13.94
CA LEU A 51 -35.92 -14.63 15.10
C LEU A 51 -34.46 -14.29 14.70
N CYS A 52 -34.20 -13.06 14.27
CA CYS A 52 -33.82 -11.90 15.09
C CYS A 52 -32.30 -11.73 15.28
N SER A 53 -31.82 -10.70 14.58
CA SER A 53 -30.65 -9.85 14.80
C SER A 53 -29.79 -10.14 16.04
N ASN A 54 -28.50 -10.36 15.80
CA ASN A 54 -27.47 -9.84 16.69
C ASN A 54 -26.65 -8.77 15.96
N ALA A 55 -27.16 -7.53 15.99
CA ALA A 55 -26.32 -6.35 15.85
C ALA A 55 -25.48 -6.26 17.13
N GLY A 56 -24.23 -6.73 17.09
CA GLY A 56 -23.45 -6.82 18.32
C GLY A 56 -22.04 -7.36 18.23
N ALA A 57 -21.38 -7.31 17.07
CA ALA A 57 -19.93 -7.28 16.96
C ALA A 57 -19.60 -6.82 15.54
N ALA A 58 -18.97 -5.66 15.38
CA ALA A 58 -18.30 -5.30 14.14
C ALA A 58 -17.09 -6.22 13.96
N SER A 59 -17.34 -7.50 13.68
CA SER A 59 -16.35 -8.39 13.12
C SER A 59 -16.29 -8.03 11.65
N GLN A 60 -15.24 -7.33 11.27
CA GLN A 60 -15.03 -6.99 9.86
C GLN A 60 -15.13 -8.29 9.04
N PRO A 61 -15.79 -8.25 7.86
CA PRO A 61 -15.72 -9.37 6.94
C PRO A 61 -14.25 -9.74 6.77
N LEU A 62 -13.94 -11.02 6.93
CA LEU A 62 -12.62 -11.54 6.60
C LEU A 62 -12.44 -11.26 5.09
N LEU A 63 -11.82 -10.13 4.76
CA LEU A 63 -11.65 -9.67 3.38
C LEU A 63 -11.02 -10.79 2.57
N GLY A 64 -11.81 -11.35 1.66
CA GLY A 64 -11.45 -12.51 0.85
C GLY A 64 -10.78 -12.10 -0.46
N LEU A 65 -10.05 -13.02 -1.09
CA LEU A 65 -9.37 -12.76 -2.36
C LEU A 65 -10.34 -12.30 -3.46
N MET A 66 -11.55 -12.86 -3.51
CA MET A 66 -12.58 -12.48 -4.48
C MET A 66 -12.95 -10.99 -4.43
N GLU A 67 -12.95 -10.39 -3.24
CA GLU A 67 -13.24 -8.96 -3.09
C GLU A 67 -12.12 -8.11 -3.71
N VAL A 68 -10.85 -8.51 -3.52
CA VAL A 68 -9.70 -7.86 -4.17
C VAL A 68 -9.83 -7.92 -5.69
N VAL A 69 -10.27 -9.07 -6.22
CA VAL A 69 -10.48 -9.30 -7.66
C VAL A 69 -11.58 -8.38 -8.20
N ASN A 70 -12.74 -8.34 -7.55
CA ASN A 70 -13.88 -7.53 -7.98
C ASN A 70 -13.61 -6.03 -7.99
N LEU A 71 -12.65 -5.57 -7.18
CA LEU A 71 -12.27 -4.17 -7.09
C LEU A 71 -11.16 -3.78 -8.09
N GLN A 72 -10.54 -4.74 -8.78
CA GLN A 72 -9.53 -4.43 -9.79
C GLN A 72 -10.17 -3.82 -11.03
N GLN A 73 -9.70 -2.64 -11.43
CA GLN A 73 -10.10 -2.02 -12.70
C GLN A 73 -9.53 -2.79 -13.90
N PHE A 74 -10.13 -2.60 -15.06
CA PHE A 74 -9.73 -3.30 -16.29
C PHE A 74 -8.24 -3.10 -16.62
N ASP A 75 -7.72 -1.89 -16.40
CA ASP A 75 -6.33 -1.52 -16.60
C ASP A 75 -5.34 -2.12 -15.59
N GLY A 76 -5.84 -2.83 -14.56
CA GLY A 76 -5.05 -3.45 -13.51
C GLY A 76 -4.90 -2.62 -12.24
N SER A 77 -5.51 -1.43 -12.18
CA SER A 77 -5.39 -0.52 -11.04
C SER A 77 -6.47 -0.72 -9.96
N TRP A 78 -6.25 -0.14 -8.79
CA TRP A 78 -7.26 0.01 -7.74
C TRP A 78 -7.45 1.49 -7.38
N LYS A 79 -8.61 1.84 -6.83
CA LYS A 79 -8.84 3.19 -6.28
C LYS A 79 -8.32 3.24 -4.85
N LEU A 80 -7.91 4.43 -4.41
CA LEU A 80 -7.36 4.60 -3.07
C LEU A 80 -8.38 4.28 -1.96
N LYS A 81 -9.67 4.59 -2.18
CA LYS A 81 -10.76 4.21 -1.27
C LYS A 81 -10.89 2.68 -1.14
N ASP A 82 -10.76 1.96 -2.24
CA ASP A 82 -10.85 0.49 -2.27
C ASP A 82 -9.64 -0.11 -1.56
N ALA A 83 -8.43 0.44 -1.78
CA ALA A 83 -7.23 0.06 -1.05
C ALA A 83 -7.38 0.30 0.46
N ALA A 84 -7.92 1.46 0.88
CA ALA A 84 -8.17 1.77 2.29
C ALA A 84 -9.11 0.74 2.96
N HIS A 85 -10.18 0.37 2.25
CA HIS A 85 -11.10 -0.68 2.66
C HIS A 85 -10.40 -2.04 2.77
N LEU A 86 -9.64 -2.44 1.75
CA LEU A 86 -8.95 -3.73 1.68
C LEU A 86 -7.80 -3.88 2.71
N THR A 87 -7.09 -2.79 3.02
CA THR A 87 -5.98 -2.82 3.98
C THR A 87 -6.42 -2.49 5.40
N ALA A 88 -7.69 -2.10 5.60
CA ALA A 88 -8.22 -1.56 6.85
C ALA A 88 -7.40 -0.37 7.41
N VAL A 89 -6.79 0.43 6.52
CA VAL A 89 -6.03 1.63 6.87
C VAL A 89 -6.86 2.86 6.51
N PRO A 90 -6.95 3.89 7.38
CA PRO A 90 -7.72 5.10 7.07
C PRO A 90 -7.29 5.74 5.75
N LEU A 91 -8.26 6.14 4.94
CA LEU A 91 -8.03 6.78 3.64
C LEU A 91 -7.11 7.99 3.74
N ASP A 92 -7.32 8.84 4.75
CA ASP A 92 -6.50 10.03 4.97
C ASP A 92 -5.03 9.67 5.28
N GLY A 93 -4.81 8.59 6.02
CA GLY A 93 -3.46 8.09 6.31
C GLY A 93 -2.75 7.57 5.06
N LEU A 94 -3.48 6.85 4.20
CA LEU A 94 -2.93 6.39 2.92
C LEU A 94 -2.67 7.54 1.94
N SER A 95 -3.58 8.52 1.87
CA SER A 95 -3.44 9.69 1.01
C SER A 95 -2.24 10.54 1.44
N ALA A 96 -2.07 10.80 2.74
CA ALA A 96 -0.94 11.55 3.27
C ALA A 96 0.42 10.86 3.05
N ALA A 97 0.44 9.52 3.02
CA ALA A 97 1.63 8.73 2.79
C ALA A 97 1.96 8.53 1.30
N ASN A 98 1.14 9.03 0.37
CA ASN A 98 1.26 8.77 -1.06
C ASN A 98 2.56 9.34 -1.64
N PRO A 99 3.51 8.49 -2.09
CA PRO A 99 4.74 8.94 -2.72
C PRO A 99 4.63 9.06 -4.25
N ALA A 100 3.50 8.65 -4.83
CA ALA A 100 3.28 8.56 -6.27
C ALA A 100 2.69 9.86 -6.82
N LYS A 101 2.81 10.04 -8.14
CA LYS A 101 2.15 11.18 -8.82
C LYS A 101 0.64 11.01 -8.89
N GLY A 102 0.14 9.78 -8.81
CA GLY A 102 -1.27 9.44 -8.93
C GLY A 102 -1.73 8.48 -7.82
N GLU A 103 -2.92 8.75 -7.27
CA GLU A 103 -3.50 7.92 -6.21
C GLU A 103 -3.72 6.47 -6.63
N ALA A 104 -4.07 6.23 -7.90
CA ALA A 104 -4.29 4.88 -8.42
C ALA A 104 -3.00 4.04 -8.42
N ALA A 105 -1.85 4.63 -8.73
CA ALA A 105 -0.56 3.93 -8.66
C ALA A 105 -0.23 3.54 -7.22
N TRP A 106 -0.46 4.47 -6.29
CA TRP A 106 -0.24 4.19 -4.88
C TRP A 106 -1.18 3.12 -4.32
N ALA A 107 -2.48 3.23 -4.60
CA ALA A 107 -3.48 2.24 -4.24
C ALA A 107 -3.13 0.84 -4.78
N THR A 108 -2.69 0.78 -6.04
CA THR A 108 -2.27 -0.46 -6.68
C THR A 108 -1.10 -1.10 -5.95
N ALA A 109 -0.06 -0.33 -5.61
CA ALA A 109 1.08 -0.86 -4.86
C ALA A 109 0.68 -1.37 -3.46
N LEU A 110 -0.22 -0.67 -2.76
CA LEU A 110 -0.74 -1.12 -1.46
C LEU A 110 -1.46 -2.47 -1.56
N VAL A 111 -2.31 -2.65 -2.57
CA VAL A 111 -3.06 -3.89 -2.78
C VAL A 111 -2.15 -5.04 -3.22
N LEU A 112 -1.13 -4.79 -4.04
CA LEU A 112 -0.12 -5.80 -4.39
C LEU A 112 0.63 -6.32 -3.15
N VAL A 113 1.04 -5.43 -2.26
CA VAL A 113 1.66 -5.83 -0.99
C VAL A 113 0.66 -6.58 -0.09
N LEU A 114 -0.61 -6.20 -0.08
CA LEU A 114 -1.67 -6.91 0.64
C LEU A 114 -1.82 -8.35 0.13
N LEU A 115 -1.84 -8.55 -1.20
CA LEU A 115 -1.94 -9.86 -1.83
C LEU A 115 -0.82 -10.80 -1.38
N GLU A 116 0.42 -10.32 -1.43
CA GLU A 116 1.58 -11.09 -0.99
C GLU A 116 1.55 -11.42 0.51
N ARG A 117 1.02 -10.53 1.34
CA ARG A 117 0.98 -10.71 2.80
C ARG A 117 -0.15 -11.63 3.26
N LYS A 118 -1.35 -11.48 2.69
CA LYS A 118 -2.56 -12.17 3.17
C LYS A 118 -2.84 -13.46 2.40
N PHE A 119 -2.44 -13.55 1.14
CA PHE A 119 -2.79 -14.65 0.24
C PHE A 119 -1.54 -15.34 -0.32
N GLY A 120 -0.39 -15.25 0.36
CA GLY A 120 0.89 -15.81 -0.14
C GLY A 120 0.83 -17.29 -0.52
N GLU A 121 0.00 -18.09 0.15
CA GLU A 121 -0.22 -19.51 -0.15
C GLU A 121 -1.06 -19.75 -1.42
N GLN A 122 -1.86 -18.77 -1.83
CA GLN A 122 -2.75 -18.82 -2.99
C GLN A 122 -2.18 -18.06 -4.19
N ARG A 123 -0.84 -18.02 -4.34
CA ARG A 123 -0.16 -17.22 -5.36
C ARG A 123 -0.71 -17.44 -6.77
N GLU A 124 -0.98 -18.69 -7.13
CA GLU A 124 -1.53 -19.04 -8.45
C GLU A 124 -2.88 -18.36 -8.72
N GLU A 125 -3.69 -18.11 -7.68
CA GLU A 125 -5.01 -17.48 -7.82
C GLU A 125 -4.92 -15.98 -8.12
N TRP A 126 -3.85 -15.29 -7.69
CA TRP A 126 -3.74 -13.83 -7.82
C TRP A 126 -2.54 -13.34 -8.65
N GLU A 127 -1.68 -14.24 -9.14
CA GLU A 127 -0.49 -13.87 -9.91
C GLU A 127 -0.83 -13.06 -11.18
N LEU A 128 -1.93 -13.40 -11.86
CA LEU A 128 -2.40 -12.65 -13.02
C LEU A 128 -2.80 -11.22 -12.64
N LEU A 129 -3.53 -11.05 -11.53
CA LEU A 129 -3.92 -9.74 -11.02
C LEU A 129 -2.69 -8.91 -10.67
N ALA A 130 -1.72 -9.53 -10.01
CA ALA A 130 -0.49 -8.86 -9.63
C ALA A 130 0.35 -8.46 -10.85
N THR A 131 0.35 -9.29 -11.89
CA THR A 131 1.03 -8.99 -13.15
C THR A 131 0.39 -7.79 -13.86
N LYS A 132 -0.95 -7.73 -13.92
CA LYS A 132 -1.65 -6.55 -14.44
C LYS A 132 -1.37 -5.29 -13.62
N GLY A 133 -1.41 -5.38 -12.29
CA GLY A 133 -1.12 -4.26 -11.41
C GLY A 133 0.31 -3.73 -11.58
N ARG A 134 1.30 -4.62 -11.70
CA ARG A 134 2.69 -4.22 -11.99
C ARG A 134 2.81 -3.55 -13.36
N ALA A 135 2.15 -4.09 -14.39
CA ALA A 135 2.15 -3.48 -15.72
C ALA A 135 1.53 -2.07 -15.71
N PHE A 136 0.45 -1.87 -14.93
CA PHE A 136 -0.15 -0.56 -14.71
C PHE A 136 0.85 0.42 -14.08
N LEU A 137 1.57 0.03 -13.02
CA LEU A 137 2.58 0.88 -12.36
C LEU A 137 3.68 1.33 -13.34
N VAL A 138 4.21 0.39 -14.13
CA VAL A 138 5.19 0.71 -15.17
C VAL A 138 4.59 1.67 -16.22
N GLY A 139 3.34 1.46 -16.62
CA GLY A 139 2.62 2.33 -17.54
C GLY A 139 2.43 3.76 -17.04
N CYS A 140 2.33 3.95 -15.72
CA CYS A 140 2.32 5.27 -15.08
C CYS A 140 3.72 5.93 -14.98
N GLY A 141 4.78 5.22 -15.35
CA GLY A 141 6.17 5.69 -15.19
C GLY A 141 6.68 5.60 -13.76
N GLU A 142 6.04 4.78 -12.92
CA GLU A 142 6.48 4.48 -11.56
C GLU A 142 7.36 3.23 -11.57
N GLN A 143 8.29 3.13 -10.62
CA GLN A 143 9.12 1.93 -10.44
C GLN A 143 8.41 0.97 -9.47
N PRO A 144 7.94 -0.20 -9.92
CA PRO A 144 7.12 -1.08 -9.09
C PRO A 144 7.82 -1.46 -7.79
N GLU A 145 9.09 -1.85 -7.84
CA GLU A 145 9.79 -2.35 -6.66
C GLU A 145 10.02 -1.28 -5.59
N GLU A 146 10.35 -0.05 -5.98
CA GLU A 146 10.46 1.07 -5.05
C GLU A 146 9.10 1.41 -4.43
N MET A 147 8.04 1.33 -5.22
CA MET A 147 6.70 1.65 -4.75
C MET A 147 6.15 0.57 -3.80
N LEU A 148 6.38 -0.71 -4.13
CA LEU A 148 6.05 -1.84 -3.25
C LEU A 148 6.86 -1.77 -1.95
N ALA A 149 8.13 -1.39 -1.99
CA ALA A 149 8.94 -1.20 -0.78
C ALA A 149 8.33 -0.12 0.14
N LYS A 150 7.92 1.03 -0.41
CA LYS A 150 7.24 2.08 0.36
C LYS A 150 5.89 1.62 0.89
N ALA A 151 5.10 0.94 0.08
CA ALA A 151 3.80 0.39 0.47
C ALA A 151 3.94 -0.60 1.65
N ARG A 152 4.96 -1.46 1.64
CA ARG A 152 5.29 -2.33 2.79
C ARG A 152 5.52 -1.52 4.06
N LEU A 153 6.39 -0.51 4.01
CA LEU A 153 6.68 0.35 5.16
C LEU A 153 5.43 1.08 5.68
N THR A 154 4.58 1.58 4.78
CA THR A 154 3.32 2.21 5.16
C THR A 154 2.42 1.20 5.86
N LEU A 155 2.20 0.02 5.28
CA LEU A 155 1.33 -0.99 5.89
C LEU A 155 1.91 -1.52 7.21
N ASP A 156 3.23 -1.61 7.36
CA ASP A 156 3.88 -2.01 8.62
C ASP A 156 3.71 -0.96 9.73
N SER A 157 3.76 0.31 9.35
CA SER A 157 3.51 1.41 10.28
C SER A 157 2.07 1.41 10.82
N HIS A 158 1.12 0.87 10.04
CA HIS A 158 -0.29 0.80 10.40
C HIS A 158 -0.70 -0.59 10.94
N SER A 159 0.06 -1.66 10.68
CA SER A 159 -0.21 -3.02 11.16
C SER A 159 0.09 -3.21 12.65
N HIS A 160 0.99 -2.40 13.21
CA HIS A 160 1.25 -2.37 14.65
C HIS A 160 0.02 -1.92 15.46
N PHE A 161 -0.98 -1.31 14.82
CA PHE A 161 -2.23 -0.88 15.45
C PHE A 161 -3.33 -1.96 15.43
N THR A 162 -3.28 -2.90 14.46
CA THR A 162 -4.34 -3.92 14.29
C THR A 162 -4.02 -5.23 15.02
N ILE A 163 -2.74 -5.60 15.16
CA ILE A 163 -2.34 -6.82 15.88
C ILE A 163 -2.53 -6.69 17.41
N SER A 164 -2.36 -5.49 17.98
CA SER A 164 -2.63 -5.26 19.42
C SER A 164 -4.09 -5.43 19.81
N ARG A 165 -5.04 -5.49 18.86
CA ARG A 165 -6.46 -5.69 19.15
C ARG A 165 -6.89 -7.16 19.16
N HIS A 166 -6.10 -8.09 18.62
CA HIS A 166 -6.48 -9.50 18.50
C HIS A 166 -5.60 -10.50 19.28
N VAL A 167 -4.44 -10.10 19.82
CA VAL A 167 -3.58 -10.97 20.64
C VAL A 167 -3.68 -10.66 22.15
N ALA A 168 -4.82 -10.13 22.60
CA ALA A 168 -5.06 -9.86 24.02
C ALA A 168 -6.19 -10.72 24.64
N SER A 169 -6.62 -11.81 23.98
CA SER A 169 -7.80 -12.55 24.46
C SER A 169 -7.77 -14.07 24.22
N LYS A 170 -6.63 -14.76 24.39
CA LYS A 170 -6.68 -16.23 24.50
C LYS A 170 -5.68 -16.97 25.37
N ASP A 171 -4.75 -16.32 26.08
CA ASP A 171 -3.89 -17.01 27.06
C ASP A 171 -3.81 -16.27 28.41
N GLN A 172 -4.95 -16.18 29.09
CA GLN A 172 -4.98 -15.97 30.53
C GLN A 172 -5.87 -17.02 31.19
N LYS A 173 -5.42 -18.27 31.11
CA LYS A 173 -5.84 -19.30 32.05
C LYS A 173 -4.60 -19.88 32.73
N MET A 174 -4.60 -19.77 34.05
CA MET A 174 -3.79 -20.51 35.02
C MET A 174 -2.39 -19.99 35.34
N LEU A 175 -2.34 -18.99 36.22
CA LEU A 175 -1.37 -19.03 37.32
C LEU A 175 -2.15 -19.20 38.63
N PRO A 176 -2.05 -20.35 39.33
CA PRO A 176 -2.60 -20.47 40.66
C PRO A 176 -1.71 -19.71 41.66
N CYS A 177 -2.41 -19.12 42.62
CA CYS A 177 -1.93 -18.49 43.83
C CYS A 177 -0.73 -19.20 44.50
N ILE A 178 0.35 -18.45 44.75
CA ILE A 178 1.10 -18.62 46.01
C ILE A 178 1.26 -17.25 46.64
N GLN A 179 0.28 -16.95 47.48
CA GLN A 179 0.34 -15.93 48.49
C GLN A 179 1.20 -16.50 49.64
N ARG A 180 2.42 -15.99 49.82
CA ARG A 180 3.08 -16.06 51.13
C ARG A 180 3.41 -14.66 51.59
N HIS A 181 2.61 -14.28 52.57
CA HIS A 181 2.74 -13.07 53.37
C HIS A 181 3.86 -13.23 54.41
N VAL A 182 4.28 -12.08 54.93
CA VAL A 182 5.05 -11.81 56.16
C VAL A 182 6.58 -12.11 56.12
N LYS A 183 7.42 -11.07 56.07
CA LYS A 183 7.82 -10.27 57.23
C LYS A 183 8.67 -9.05 56.86
N SER A 184 8.21 -7.90 57.35
CA SER A 184 8.95 -6.68 57.57
C SER A 184 10.24 -6.93 58.38
N HIS A 185 11.35 -6.29 58.01
CA HIS A 185 12.20 -5.51 58.93
C HIS A 185 13.35 -4.81 58.17
N HIS A 186 13.43 -3.48 58.35
CA HIS A 186 14.63 -2.65 58.47
C HIS A 186 15.77 -2.79 57.43
N GLN A 187 16.06 -1.73 56.68
CA GLN A 187 17.01 -0.66 57.07
C GLN A 187 17.49 0.12 55.82
N LEU A 188 17.25 1.44 55.79
CA LEU A 188 17.96 2.39 54.93
C LEU A 188 19.44 2.47 55.38
N PRO A 189 20.38 2.77 54.47
CA PRO A 189 20.92 4.13 54.50
C PRO A 189 21.22 4.76 53.12
N GLN A 190 20.69 5.97 52.97
CA GLN A 190 21.33 7.23 52.56
C GLN A 190 22.64 7.24 51.74
N LEU A 191 22.64 8.20 50.80
CA LEU A 191 23.75 9.01 50.27
C LEU A 191 24.63 8.41 49.16
N CYS A 192 24.43 8.92 47.94
CA CYS A 192 25.46 9.78 47.31
C CYS A 192 24.84 10.71 46.26
N ARG A 193 24.88 12.02 46.58
CA ARG A 193 24.87 13.12 45.60
C ARG A 193 26.11 12.98 44.73
N GLN A 194 25.99 13.08 43.41
CA GLN A 194 27.07 13.67 42.61
C GLN A 194 26.55 14.49 41.44
N LYS A 195 27.27 15.60 41.25
CA LYS A 195 26.92 16.84 40.55
C LYS A 195 27.01 16.70 39.02
N GLN A 196 26.11 17.45 38.37
CA GLN A 196 26.26 18.27 37.16
C GLN A 196 27.54 18.14 36.31
N LYS A 197 27.35 18.15 34.98
CA LYS A 197 27.89 19.21 34.10
C LYS A 197 27.13 19.31 32.75
N PRO A 198 26.83 20.52 32.27
CA PRO A 198 26.38 20.80 30.90
C PRO A 198 27.54 21.27 30.01
N GLY A 199 27.45 21.01 28.70
CA GLY A 199 28.39 21.44 27.66
C GLY A 199 28.31 20.43 26.51
N SER A 200 28.31 20.74 25.23
CA SER A 200 28.84 21.85 24.43
C SER A 200 28.12 21.73 23.08
N GLY A 201 27.52 22.76 22.49
CA GLY A 201 28.26 23.81 21.78
C GLY A 201 28.60 23.39 20.34
N TYR A 202 27.62 23.16 19.46
CA TYR A 202 27.88 23.07 18.02
C TYR A 202 27.62 24.41 17.35
N ARG A 203 28.72 25.04 16.96
CA ARG A 203 28.79 26.27 16.17
C ARG A 203 28.01 26.13 14.85
N HIS A 204 27.18 27.12 14.58
CA HIS A 204 26.75 27.42 13.21
C HIS A 204 27.96 27.76 12.34
N GLN A 205 28.19 26.99 11.28
CA GLN A 205 29.02 27.45 10.16
C GLN A 205 28.20 28.44 9.31
N PRO A 206 28.77 29.58 8.87
CA PRO A 206 28.16 30.41 7.86
C PRO A 206 28.26 29.76 6.47
N PRO A 207 27.26 29.96 5.59
CA PRO A 207 27.24 29.38 4.26
C PRO A 207 28.31 30.00 3.34
N PRO A 208 28.79 29.25 2.34
CA PRO A 208 29.79 29.73 1.38
C PRO A 208 29.24 30.85 0.47
N PRO A 209 30.10 31.76 -0.01
CA PRO A 209 29.70 32.87 -0.87
C PRO A 209 29.23 32.39 -2.26
N ARG A 210 28.16 33.01 -2.74
CA ARG A 210 27.57 32.76 -4.06
C ARG A 210 28.50 33.25 -5.20
N PRO A 211 28.66 32.49 -6.29
CA PRO A 211 29.39 32.95 -7.46
C PRO A 211 28.65 34.12 -8.15
N GLN A 212 29.36 35.22 -8.38
CA GLN A 212 28.84 36.38 -9.09
C GLN A 212 28.78 36.10 -10.60
N LYS A 213 27.63 36.42 -11.22
CA LYS A 213 27.44 36.36 -12.67
C LYS A 213 28.22 37.51 -13.35
N PRO A 214 28.89 37.27 -14.49
CA PRO A 214 29.53 38.32 -15.27
C PRO A 214 28.49 39.28 -15.86
N LYS A 215 28.72 40.58 -15.68
CA LYS A 215 27.97 41.65 -16.33
C LYS A 215 28.36 41.66 -17.81
N HIS A 216 27.43 41.30 -18.68
CA HIS A 216 27.57 41.56 -20.11
C HIS A 216 27.49 43.07 -20.35
N ARG A 217 28.61 43.64 -20.76
CA ARG A 217 28.73 45.01 -21.27
C ARG A 217 28.27 44.97 -22.73
N SER A 218 27.10 45.52 -23.01
CA SER A 218 26.70 45.84 -24.38
C SER A 218 27.43 47.10 -24.81
N THR A 219 28.15 46.99 -25.92
CA THR A 219 28.55 48.10 -26.80
C THR A 219 27.91 47.86 -28.14
#